data_AF-A0A0F9VEF6-F1
#
_entry.id   AF-A0A0F9VEF6-F1
#
_cell.length_a   1.000
_cell.length_b   1.000
_cell.length_c   1.000
_cell.angle_alpha   90.00
_cell.angle_beta   90.00
_cell.angle_gamma   90.00
#
_symmetry.space_group_name_H-M   'P 1'
#
loop_
_entity.id
_entity.type
_entity.pdbx_description
1 polymer ?
#
loop_
_entity_poly.entity_id
_entity_poly.type
_entity_poly.pdbx_seq_one_letter_code
_entity_poly.pdbx_strand_id
1 'polypeptide(L)'
;MHIVGGLYRELCDIPHWDATMGSGGRAAMATTELSPKSEFYTYASPADDAAIQTLRSKGVIATTVARSSSIVFAYFHPLSSPHVEPPRDALVRLPALEVTGEAVLRFGFLEGDAIVTAERAVYDPQTWRNPEPFSANGSTAGELALVLNELEIRKATGIDNLDKAALHLIKEVGAQVIVIKKGACGASVYDAAGSISHVPAYYSRKVFKIGTGDIFSAVFAVYWAERKLPAAKAADLASRSVSLYCETRAFVFDPLSLSQRQPVVAKVGARISIEGGTESIGQRYTLEEARFALQELGMEVMHPEMEQSVESWRADATLVIDDGLTPQALIRVQKEQALGRPIVVLHERSNTTTSLATVFEATDDFASAIYLAAWAAGERIAHNNKWNRPGDVQWNVTS
;
A
#
# COMPACT_ATOMS: atom_id res chain seq x y z
N MET A 1 13.15 9.86 17.26
CA MET A 1 13.25 8.59 16.49
C MET A 1 14.37 8.66 15.46
N HIS A 2 15.08 7.54 15.22
CA HIS A 2 16.05 7.40 14.12
C HIS A 2 15.40 6.70 12.92
N ILE A 3 15.66 7.19 11.72
CA ILE A 3 15.13 6.67 10.46
C ILE A 3 16.32 6.36 9.57
N VAL A 4 16.41 5.13 9.13
CA VAL A 4 17.52 4.63 8.32
C VAL A 4 16.94 4.04 7.06
N GLY A 5 17.17 4.68 5.92
CA GLY A 5 16.56 4.22 4.67
C GLY A 5 16.99 5.01 3.44
N GLY A 6 16.62 4.49 2.27
CA GLY A 6 17.05 5.04 1.00
C GLY A 6 16.46 6.42 0.69
N LEU A 7 17.27 7.28 0.09
CA LEU A 7 16.83 8.51 -0.55
C LEU A 7 16.94 8.32 -2.07
N TYR A 8 15.83 8.21 -2.77
CA TYR A 8 15.81 7.91 -4.20
C TYR A 8 14.88 8.87 -4.93
N ARG A 9 15.21 9.16 -6.20
CA ARG A 9 14.32 9.93 -7.07
C ARG A 9 13.22 9.02 -7.60
N GLU A 10 12.00 9.49 -7.57
CA GLU A 10 10.82 8.74 -7.99
C GLU A 10 10.10 9.56 -9.05
N LEU A 11 9.88 8.94 -10.20
CA LEU A 11 9.19 9.52 -11.34
C LEU A 11 7.92 8.74 -11.59
N CYS A 12 6.78 9.40 -11.75
CA CYS A 12 5.56 8.77 -12.27
C CYS A 12 5.07 9.59 -13.46
N ASP A 13 4.77 8.92 -14.56
CA ASP A 13 4.27 9.60 -15.76
C ASP A 13 2.81 10.04 -15.53
N ILE A 14 1.93 9.11 -15.16
CA ILE A 14 0.49 9.36 -14.99
C ILE A 14 -0.02 8.77 -13.67
N PRO A 15 -0.45 9.59 -12.70
CA PRO A 15 -0.34 11.05 -12.67
C PRO A 15 1.12 11.50 -12.53
N HIS A 16 1.41 12.72 -13.00
CA HIS A 16 2.76 13.26 -12.94
C HIS A 16 3.29 13.34 -11.49
N TRP A 17 4.49 12.82 -11.30
CA TRP A 17 5.25 12.88 -10.06
C TRP A 17 6.74 12.95 -10.37
N ASP A 18 7.45 13.85 -9.70
CA ASP A 18 8.91 13.89 -9.68
C ASP A 18 9.34 14.39 -8.30
N ALA A 19 9.83 13.48 -7.48
CA ALA A 19 10.28 13.80 -6.14
C ALA A 19 11.47 12.93 -5.73
N THR A 20 12.39 13.50 -4.96
CA THR A 20 13.47 12.73 -4.33
C THR A 20 13.11 12.47 -2.88
N MET A 21 12.66 11.25 -2.61
CA MET A 21 12.23 10.82 -1.28
C MET A 21 12.75 9.43 -0.96
N GLY A 22 12.41 8.42 -1.78
CA GLY A 22 12.63 7.02 -1.41
C GLY A 22 11.95 6.64 -0.10
N SER A 23 12.22 5.44 0.42
CA SER A 23 11.59 4.97 1.65
C SER A 23 12.00 5.80 2.88
N GLY A 24 13.29 6.09 3.00
CA GLY A 24 13.85 6.82 4.13
C GLY A 24 13.48 8.30 4.14
N GLY A 25 13.63 8.99 3.00
CA GLY A 25 13.27 10.42 2.92
C GLY A 25 11.77 10.65 3.06
N ARG A 26 10.94 9.74 2.52
CA ARG A 26 9.49 9.79 2.72
C ARG A 26 9.11 9.56 4.17
N ALA A 27 9.71 8.56 4.83
CA ALA A 27 9.49 8.32 6.24
C ALA A 27 9.90 9.53 7.08
N ALA A 28 11.07 10.12 6.81
CA ALA A 28 11.54 11.32 7.51
C ALA A 28 10.57 12.51 7.36
N MET A 29 10.01 12.71 6.16
CA MET A 29 8.98 13.72 5.94
C MET A 29 7.68 13.40 6.68
N ALA A 30 7.23 12.14 6.64
CA ALA A 30 6.01 11.69 7.32
C ALA A 30 6.08 11.84 8.85
N THR A 31 7.28 11.90 9.41
CA THR A 31 7.49 11.95 10.85
C THR A 31 7.75 13.35 11.37
N THR A 32 7.83 14.41 10.54
CA THR A 32 8.25 15.74 11.00
C THR A 32 7.39 16.31 12.12
N GLU A 33 6.07 16.10 12.05
CA GLU A 33 5.13 16.56 13.10
C GLU A 33 4.96 15.54 14.22
N LEU A 34 5.08 14.25 13.89
CA LEU A 34 4.85 13.15 14.84
C LEU A 34 6.07 12.88 15.74
N SER A 35 7.28 13.09 15.23
CA SER A 35 8.56 12.91 15.91
C SER A 35 9.48 14.08 15.55
N PRO A 36 9.27 15.25 16.18
CA PRO A 36 10.11 16.42 15.95
C PRO A 36 11.58 16.10 16.25
N LYS A 37 12.49 16.61 15.41
CA LYS A 37 13.94 16.32 15.48
C LYS A 37 14.29 14.85 15.24
N SER A 38 13.49 14.15 14.45
CA SER A 38 13.87 12.84 13.92
C SER A 38 15.20 12.92 13.16
N GLU A 39 16.02 11.89 13.33
CA GLU A 39 17.33 11.79 12.70
C GLU A 39 17.24 10.85 11.51
N PHE A 40 17.67 11.31 10.33
CA PHE A 40 17.61 10.58 9.08
C PHE A 40 19.01 10.18 8.62
N TYR A 41 19.23 8.90 8.40
CA TYR A 41 20.51 8.31 7.98
C TYR A 41 20.34 7.68 6.59
N THR A 42 21.15 8.12 5.62
CA THR A 42 21.02 7.65 4.23
C THR A 42 22.32 7.76 3.42
N TYR A 43 22.31 7.17 2.24
CA TYR A 43 23.28 7.45 1.19
C TYR A 43 22.72 8.51 0.24
N ALA A 44 23.53 9.51 -0.12
CA ALA A 44 23.10 10.62 -0.96
C ALA A 44 24.17 11.00 -1.98
N SER A 45 23.72 11.32 -3.19
CA SER A 45 24.55 11.91 -4.24
C SER A 45 24.37 13.43 -4.26
N PRO A 46 25.25 14.19 -4.93
CA PRO A 46 25.10 15.65 -5.05
C PRO A 46 23.75 16.09 -5.64
N ALA A 47 23.11 15.26 -6.48
CA ALA A 47 21.80 15.56 -7.05
C ALA A 47 20.65 15.49 -6.01
N ASP A 48 20.88 14.84 -4.88
CA ASP A 48 19.88 14.67 -3.82
C ASP A 48 19.93 15.80 -2.77
N ASP A 49 20.89 16.73 -2.90
CA ASP A 49 21.15 17.82 -1.92
C ASP A 49 19.91 18.69 -1.67
N ALA A 50 19.15 19.02 -2.73
CA ALA A 50 17.94 19.83 -2.59
C ALA A 50 16.89 19.15 -1.70
N ALA A 51 16.75 17.82 -1.81
CA ALA A 51 15.83 17.05 -0.97
C ALA A 51 16.31 16.99 0.48
N ILE A 52 17.61 16.81 0.71
CA ILE A 52 18.21 16.85 2.04
C ILE A 52 18.00 18.22 2.70
N GLN A 53 18.21 19.32 1.97
CA GLN A 53 17.98 20.67 2.50
C GLN A 53 16.49 20.92 2.81
N THR A 54 15.59 20.39 1.98
CA THR A 54 14.15 20.43 2.25
C THR A 54 13.81 19.74 3.56
N LEU A 55 14.31 18.52 3.80
CA LEU A 55 14.13 17.79 5.06
C LEU A 55 14.70 18.56 6.26
N ARG A 56 15.92 19.10 6.14
CA ARG A 56 16.54 19.93 7.19
C ARG A 56 15.73 21.18 7.52
N SER A 57 15.16 21.84 6.52
CA SER A 57 14.28 23.01 6.72
C SER A 57 12.99 22.68 7.48
N LYS A 58 12.57 21.41 7.46
CA LYS A 58 11.42 20.89 8.22
C LYS A 58 11.81 20.34 9.60
N GLY A 59 13.07 20.48 10.01
CA GLY A 59 13.57 20.09 11.32
C GLY A 59 14.11 18.65 11.42
N VAL A 60 14.31 17.96 10.29
CA VAL A 60 14.97 16.65 10.25
C VAL A 60 16.48 16.81 10.35
N ILE A 61 17.12 16.04 11.22
CA ILE A 61 18.59 16.00 11.32
C ILE A 61 19.11 14.93 10.36
N ALA A 62 19.57 15.34 9.18
CA ALA A 62 20.00 14.41 8.14
C ALA A 62 21.53 14.17 8.14
N THR A 63 21.92 12.91 8.32
CA THR A 63 23.27 12.37 8.21
C THR A 63 23.40 11.56 6.92
N THR A 64 24.35 11.95 6.07
CA THR A 64 24.49 11.39 4.72
C THR A 64 25.88 10.80 4.48
N VAL A 65 25.95 9.61 3.90
CA VAL A 65 27.17 9.07 3.29
C VAL A 65 27.12 9.28 1.78
N ALA A 66 28.23 9.74 1.19
CA ALA A 66 28.26 10.07 -0.22
C ALA A 66 28.14 8.80 -1.11
N ARG A 67 27.30 8.89 -2.15
CA ARG A 67 27.28 7.97 -3.30
C ARG A 67 27.50 8.77 -4.60
N SER A 68 27.99 8.11 -5.65
CA SER A 68 28.43 8.77 -6.89
C SER A 68 27.29 9.32 -7.76
N SER A 69 26.13 8.67 -7.77
CA SER A 69 24.99 9.05 -8.61
C SER A 69 23.66 8.82 -7.90
N SER A 70 22.60 9.49 -8.34
CA SER A 70 21.24 9.19 -7.89
C SER A 70 20.82 7.79 -8.33
N ILE A 71 19.88 7.21 -7.57
CA ILE A 71 19.12 6.04 -7.97
C ILE A 71 17.69 6.49 -8.21
N VAL A 72 17.13 6.10 -9.35
CA VAL A 72 15.84 6.55 -9.86
C VAL A 72 14.89 5.36 -9.98
N PHE A 73 13.67 5.53 -9.50
CA PHE A 73 12.53 4.64 -9.71
C PHE A 73 11.55 5.34 -10.65
N ALA A 74 11.38 4.84 -11.87
CA ALA A 74 10.47 5.39 -12.86
C ALA A 74 9.26 4.47 -13.06
N TYR A 75 8.07 5.01 -12.82
CA TYR A 75 6.78 4.35 -12.91
C TYR A 75 6.00 4.91 -14.09
N PHE A 76 5.27 4.06 -14.81
CA PHE A 76 4.30 4.52 -15.80
C PHE A 76 3.04 5.06 -15.10
N HIS A 77 2.51 4.28 -14.15
CA HIS A 77 1.47 4.68 -13.21
C HIS A 77 1.75 4.10 -11.81
N PRO A 78 1.05 4.53 -10.74
CA PRO A 78 1.37 4.13 -9.36
C PRO A 78 1.29 2.63 -9.03
N LEU A 79 0.66 1.82 -9.90
CA LEU A 79 0.55 0.36 -9.73
C LEU A 79 1.56 -0.42 -10.60
N SER A 80 2.27 0.28 -11.49
CA SER A 80 3.27 -0.35 -12.37
C SER A 80 4.52 -0.77 -11.59
N SER A 81 5.22 -1.79 -12.10
CA SER A 81 6.56 -2.12 -11.61
C SER A 81 7.55 -1.03 -12.06
N PRO A 82 8.36 -0.46 -11.15
CA PRO A 82 9.27 0.61 -11.53
C PRO A 82 10.44 0.09 -12.35
N HIS A 83 10.84 0.87 -13.35
CA HIS A 83 12.18 0.81 -13.90
C HIS A 83 13.16 1.44 -12.90
N VAL A 84 14.27 0.76 -12.60
CA VAL A 84 15.28 1.23 -11.65
C VAL A 84 16.57 1.52 -12.40
N GLU A 85 17.06 2.75 -12.28
CA GLU A 85 18.29 3.23 -12.92
C GLU A 85 19.22 3.88 -11.88
N PRO A 86 20.52 3.49 -11.80
CA PRO A 86 21.14 2.42 -12.57
C PRO A 86 20.57 1.03 -12.19
N PRO A 87 20.72 0.03 -13.08
CA PRO A 87 20.32 -1.34 -12.78
C PRO A 87 21.00 -1.85 -11.51
N ARG A 88 20.32 -2.71 -10.74
CA ARG A 88 20.77 -3.14 -9.40
C ARG A 88 22.15 -3.80 -9.38
N ASP A 89 22.49 -4.52 -10.45
CA ASP A 89 23.77 -5.18 -10.66
C ASP A 89 24.92 -4.21 -10.97
N ALA A 90 24.60 -2.99 -11.41
CA ALA A 90 25.57 -1.91 -11.61
C ALA A 90 25.81 -1.06 -10.35
N LEU A 91 25.07 -1.30 -9.26
CA LEU A 91 25.23 -0.54 -8.02
C LEU A 91 26.47 -0.96 -7.26
N VAL A 92 27.29 0.02 -6.90
CA VAL A 92 28.44 -0.18 -6.01
C VAL A 92 27.93 -0.32 -4.58
N ARG A 93 28.33 -1.41 -3.90
CA ARG A 93 28.02 -1.61 -2.48
C ARG A 93 28.90 -0.71 -1.62
N LEU A 94 28.26 0.12 -0.79
CA LEU A 94 28.85 1.06 0.14
C LEU A 94 28.96 0.46 1.55
N PRO A 95 29.88 0.97 2.40
CA PRO A 95 29.98 0.56 3.79
C PRO A 95 28.66 0.78 4.54
N ALA A 96 28.31 -0.15 5.44
CA ALA A 96 27.08 -0.06 6.20
C ALA A 96 27.06 1.18 7.11
N LEU A 97 25.88 1.79 7.24
CA LEU A 97 25.65 2.85 8.23
C LEU A 97 25.54 2.23 9.63
N GLU A 98 26.16 2.84 10.62
CA GLU A 98 26.02 2.43 12.02
C GLU A 98 25.07 3.39 12.74
N VAL A 99 24.01 2.85 13.34
CA VAL A 99 22.99 3.66 14.03
C VAL A 99 22.60 3.03 15.35
N THR A 100 22.63 3.83 16.41
CA THR A 100 22.20 3.42 17.76
C THR A 100 21.16 4.39 18.28
N GLY A 101 20.06 3.88 18.85
CA GLY A 101 19.03 4.74 19.42
C GLY A 101 17.89 3.99 20.12
N GLU A 102 17.06 4.70 20.88
CA GLU A 102 15.93 4.07 21.59
C GLU A 102 14.87 3.51 20.64
N ALA A 103 14.49 4.29 19.62
CA ALA A 103 13.52 3.88 18.60
C ALA A 103 14.12 4.07 17.20
N VAL A 104 14.23 2.97 16.45
CA VAL A 104 14.82 2.98 15.10
C VAL A 104 13.87 2.34 14.09
N LEU A 105 13.59 3.06 13.00
CA LEU A 105 12.97 2.52 11.79
C LEU A 105 14.08 2.24 10.77
N ARG A 106 14.24 0.97 10.40
CA ARG A 106 15.22 0.53 9.40
C ARG A 106 14.49 0.03 8.15
N PHE A 107 14.84 0.61 7.02
CA PHE A 107 14.50 0.11 5.70
C PHE A 107 15.68 -0.63 5.05
N GLY A 108 15.40 -1.50 4.08
CA GLY A 108 16.43 -2.02 3.17
C GLY A 108 16.99 -0.95 2.23
N PHE A 109 18.25 -1.12 1.82
CA PHE A 109 18.94 -0.29 0.82
C PHE A 109 19.26 -1.08 -0.45
N LEU A 110 19.48 -0.36 -1.56
CA LEU A 110 19.97 -0.98 -2.79
C LEU A 110 21.50 -1.04 -2.81
N GLU A 111 22.12 0.07 -2.45
CA GLU A 111 23.55 0.37 -2.60
C GLU A 111 24.37 0.13 -1.33
N GLY A 112 23.76 -0.30 -0.24
CA GLY A 112 24.46 -0.44 1.04
C GLY A 112 23.63 -1.19 2.06
N ASP A 113 23.87 -0.90 3.34
CA ASP A 113 23.13 -1.51 4.44
C ASP A 113 23.21 -0.62 5.69
N ALA A 114 22.51 -1.00 6.75
CA ALA A 114 22.61 -0.38 8.06
C ALA A 114 22.66 -1.42 9.18
N ILE A 115 23.65 -1.27 10.06
CA ILE A 115 23.79 -2.05 11.29
C ILE A 115 23.18 -1.21 12.41
N VAL A 116 22.10 -1.71 12.99
CA VAL A 116 21.30 -0.97 13.98
C VAL A 116 21.39 -1.62 15.35
N THR A 117 21.62 -0.82 16.39
CA THR A 117 21.46 -1.24 17.80
C THR A 117 20.35 -0.41 18.44
N ALA A 118 19.23 -1.04 18.84
CA ALA A 118 18.08 -0.31 19.34
C ALA A 118 17.40 -0.89 20.59
N GLU A 119 16.71 -0.06 21.37
CA GLU A 119 15.74 -0.59 22.36
C GLU A 119 14.53 -1.17 21.63
N ARG A 120 13.92 -0.40 20.72
CA ARG A 120 12.85 -0.84 19.83
C ARG A 120 13.18 -0.58 18.37
N ALA A 121 13.19 -1.63 17.55
CA ALA A 121 13.40 -1.52 16.11
C ALA A 121 12.15 -1.91 15.32
N VAL A 122 11.80 -1.10 14.31
CA VAL A 122 10.89 -1.50 13.23
C VAL A 122 11.72 -1.78 12.00
N TYR A 123 11.58 -2.98 11.43
CA TYR A 123 12.30 -3.38 10.22
C TYR A 123 11.33 -3.64 9.07
N ASP A 124 11.52 -2.91 7.97
CA ASP A 124 10.82 -3.08 6.70
C ASP A 124 11.88 -3.37 5.61
N PRO A 125 12.03 -4.63 5.17
CA PRO A 125 13.13 -5.01 4.28
C PRO A 125 13.03 -4.39 2.88
N GLN A 126 11.87 -3.85 2.47
CA GLN A 126 11.64 -3.24 1.15
C GLN A 126 11.93 -4.17 -0.05
N THR A 127 12.05 -5.48 0.18
CA THR A 127 12.36 -6.45 -0.87
C THR A 127 11.76 -7.81 -0.57
N TRP A 128 11.16 -8.41 -1.60
CA TRP A 128 10.75 -9.83 -1.60
C TRP A 128 11.87 -10.76 -2.07
N ARG A 129 12.94 -10.21 -2.68
CA ARG A 129 14.08 -10.99 -3.18
C ARG A 129 15.01 -11.31 -2.02
N ASN A 130 14.73 -12.42 -1.35
CA ASN A 130 15.50 -12.93 -0.22
C ASN A 130 15.71 -11.87 0.89
N PRO A 131 14.63 -11.40 1.54
CA PRO A 131 14.75 -10.42 2.62
C PRO A 131 15.65 -10.97 3.71
N GLU A 132 16.80 -10.33 3.94
CA GLU A 132 17.72 -10.76 4.97
C GLU A 132 17.10 -10.57 6.36
N PRO A 133 17.24 -11.54 7.28
CA PRO A 133 16.84 -11.38 8.67
C PRO A 133 17.46 -10.13 9.29
N PHE A 134 16.73 -9.45 10.18
CA PHE A 134 17.20 -8.21 10.80
C PHE A 134 18.60 -8.35 11.41
N SER A 135 18.87 -9.47 12.10
CA SER A 135 20.13 -9.76 12.79
C SER A 135 21.26 -10.28 11.88
N ALA A 136 21.01 -10.52 10.59
CA ALA A 136 21.97 -11.16 9.69
C ALA A 136 23.27 -10.36 9.53
N ASN A 137 23.21 -9.03 9.66
CA ASN A 137 24.34 -8.12 9.54
C ASN A 137 24.91 -7.65 10.89
N GLY A 138 24.47 -8.26 12.00
CA GLY A 138 24.85 -7.86 13.35
C GLY A 138 23.94 -6.82 14.01
N SER A 139 22.82 -6.43 13.37
CA SER A 139 21.83 -5.56 14.03
C SER A 139 21.17 -6.25 15.22
N THR A 140 20.88 -5.47 16.28
CA THR A 140 20.25 -5.94 17.52
C THR A 140 19.15 -5.00 17.96
N ALA A 141 18.10 -5.56 18.57
CA ALA A 141 17.00 -4.81 19.15
C ALA A 141 16.49 -5.48 20.44
N GLY A 142 16.13 -4.70 21.45
CA GLY A 142 15.45 -5.21 22.65
C GLY A 142 14.04 -5.72 22.33
N GLU A 143 13.30 -4.96 21.53
CA GLU A 143 12.05 -5.37 20.90
C GLU A 143 12.09 -5.08 19.39
N LEU A 144 11.64 -6.02 18.58
CA LEU A 144 11.64 -5.98 17.13
C LEU A 144 10.22 -6.14 16.58
N ALA A 145 9.83 -5.21 15.73
CA ALA A 145 8.67 -5.35 14.86
C ALA A 145 9.11 -5.53 13.40
N LEU A 146 8.54 -6.52 12.72
CA LEU A 146 8.72 -6.70 11.28
C LEU A 146 7.48 -6.20 10.55
N VAL A 147 7.66 -5.33 9.55
CA VAL A 147 6.58 -4.83 8.70
C VAL A 147 6.80 -5.35 7.28
N LEU A 148 5.98 -6.30 6.87
CA LEU A 148 6.13 -7.06 5.62
C LEU A 148 4.83 -6.97 4.81
N ASN A 149 4.90 -7.08 3.49
CA ASN A 149 3.73 -7.40 2.68
C ASN A 149 3.53 -8.92 2.55
N GLU A 150 2.41 -9.35 1.95
CA GLU A 150 2.09 -10.78 1.77
C GLU A 150 3.14 -11.55 0.97
N LEU A 151 3.72 -10.95 -0.06
CA LEU A 151 4.73 -11.61 -0.89
C LEU A 151 6.05 -11.75 -0.11
N GLU A 152 6.47 -10.70 0.59
CA GLU A 152 7.68 -10.67 1.40
C GLU A 152 7.66 -11.73 2.49
N ILE A 153 6.55 -11.86 3.24
CA ILE A 153 6.47 -12.85 4.31
C ILE A 153 6.42 -14.29 3.77
N ARG A 154 5.72 -14.54 2.66
CA ARG A 154 5.72 -15.86 2.01
C ARG A 154 7.11 -16.23 1.51
N LYS A 155 7.86 -15.28 0.95
CA LYS A 155 9.24 -15.49 0.49
C LYS A 155 10.23 -15.65 1.63
N ALA A 156 10.08 -14.89 2.72
CA ALA A 156 10.94 -14.98 3.89
C ALA A 156 10.80 -16.33 4.62
N THR A 157 9.59 -16.88 4.66
CA THR A 157 9.28 -18.10 5.45
C THR A 157 9.15 -19.37 4.62
N GLY A 158 8.85 -19.25 3.32
CA GLY A 158 8.44 -20.37 2.48
C GLY A 158 7.04 -20.92 2.83
N ILE A 159 6.23 -20.20 3.62
CA ILE A 159 4.92 -20.63 4.11
C ILE A 159 3.81 -19.78 3.47
N ASP A 160 2.86 -20.42 2.78
CA ASP A 160 1.77 -19.72 2.09
C ASP A 160 0.71 -19.13 3.03
N ASN A 161 0.41 -19.85 4.13
CA ASN A 161 -0.56 -19.40 5.12
C ASN A 161 0.05 -18.28 5.99
N LEU A 162 -0.51 -17.07 5.86
CA LEU A 162 0.01 -15.86 6.49
C LEU A 162 0.08 -15.94 8.02
N ASP A 163 -0.93 -16.54 8.68
CA ASP A 163 -0.95 -16.69 10.13
C ASP A 163 0.19 -17.61 10.61
N LYS A 164 0.36 -18.75 9.93
CA LYS A 164 1.47 -19.68 10.22
C LYS A 164 2.82 -19.03 9.95
N ALA A 165 2.95 -18.26 8.87
CA ALA A 165 4.17 -17.56 8.50
C ALA A 165 4.55 -16.50 9.57
N ALA A 166 3.58 -15.71 10.04
CA ALA A 166 3.81 -14.73 11.11
C ALA A 166 4.23 -15.40 12.42
N LEU A 167 3.51 -16.44 12.84
CA LEU A 167 3.83 -17.19 14.07
C LEU A 167 5.21 -17.87 13.98
N HIS A 168 5.62 -18.29 12.79
CA HIS A 168 6.96 -18.82 12.56
C HIS A 168 8.04 -17.74 12.76
N LEU A 169 7.87 -16.54 12.18
CA LEU A 169 8.83 -15.44 12.35
C LEU A 169 8.94 -14.96 13.81
N ILE A 170 7.83 -14.92 14.55
CA ILE A 170 7.85 -14.60 15.99
C ILE A 170 8.76 -15.58 16.75
N LYS A 171 8.69 -16.88 16.42
CA LYS A 171 9.46 -17.92 17.11
C LYS A 171 10.92 -17.98 16.69
N GLU A 172 11.19 -17.96 15.38
CA GLU A 172 12.55 -18.13 14.85
C GLU A 172 13.41 -16.88 15.02
N VAL A 173 12.82 -15.70 14.76
CA VAL A 173 13.56 -14.42 14.75
C VAL A 173 13.43 -13.70 16.10
N GLY A 174 12.54 -14.17 16.99
CA GLY A 174 12.28 -13.54 18.27
C GLY A 174 11.59 -12.16 18.16
N ALA A 175 10.90 -11.91 17.05
CA ALA A 175 10.16 -10.66 16.85
C ALA A 175 8.95 -10.57 17.79
N GLN A 176 8.79 -9.43 18.46
CA GLN A 176 7.66 -9.15 19.35
C GLN A 176 6.38 -8.86 18.56
N VAL A 177 6.53 -8.28 17.36
CA VAL A 177 5.39 -7.92 16.52
C VAL A 177 5.68 -8.25 15.05
N ILE A 178 4.70 -8.83 14.37
CA ILE A 178 4.69 -8.95 12.91
C ILE A 178 3.48 -8.18 12.38
N VAL A 179 3.72 -7.26 11.45
CA VAL A 179 2.65 -6.60 10.69
C VAL A 179 2.72 -7.08 9.26
N ILE A 180 1.60 -7.61 8.76
CA ILE A 180 1.42 -8.00 7.36
C ILE A 180 0.54 -6.96 6.67
N LYS A 181 1.11 -6.19 5.74
CA LYS A 181 0.43 -5.27 4.84
C LYS A 181 -0.27 -6.06 3.73
N LYS A 182 -1.58 -5.85 3.55
CA LYS A 182 -2.47 -6.59 2.62
C LYS A 182 -3.17 -5.68 1.61
N GLY A 183 -2.49 -4.61 1.19
CA GLY A 183 -2.99 -3.68 0.16
C GLY A 183 -4.40 -3.17 0.44
N ALA A 184 -5.33 -3.42 -0.49
CA ALA A 184 -6.74 -3.01 -0.39
C ALA A 184 -7.47 -3.64 0.82
N CYS A 185 -6.94 -4.74 1.38
CA CYS A 185 -7.48 -5.42 2.56
C CYS A 185 -6.91 -4.90 3.89
N GLY A 186 -6.12 -3.83 3.92
CA GLY A 186 -5.57 -3.27 5.16
C GLY A 186 -4.35 -4.04 5.68
N ALA A 187 -4.33 -4.39 6.97
CA ALA A 187 -3.21 -5.08 7.61
C ALA A 187 -3.65 -6.12 8.65
N SER A 188 -2.78 -7.09 8.93
CA SER A 188 -2.88 -7.98 10.09
C SER A 188 -1.71 -7.72 11.03
N VAL A 189 -1.96 -7.73 12.33
CA VAL A 189 -0.95 -7.54 13.38
C VAL A 189 -0.93 -8.77 14.27
N TYR A 190 0.25 -9.36 14.44
CA TYR A 190 0.49 -10.51 15.29
C TYR A 190 1.45 -10.10 16.39
N ASP A 191 1.05 -10.32 17.63
CA ASP A 191 1.85 -10.02 18.81
C ASP A 191 2.39 -11.32 19.41
N ALA A 192 3.62 -11.31 19.91
CA ALA A 192 4.25 -12.46 20.56
C ALA A 192 3.48 -12.94 21.82
N ALA A 193 2.68 -12.07 22.45
CA ALA A 193 1.75 -12.42 23.52
C ALA A 193 0.53 -13.24 23.02
N GLY A 194 0.41 -13.49 21.72
CA GLY A 194 -0.62 -14.34 21.11
C GLY A 194 -1.83 -13.60 20.56
N SER A 195 -1.87 -12.27 20.64
CA SER A 195 -2.97 -11.48 20.07
C SER A 195 -2.84 -11.35 18.55
N ILE A 196 -3.95 -11.54 17.85
CA ILE A 196 -4.06 -11.31 16.40
C ILE A 196 -5.13 -10.24 16.19
N SER A 197 -4.75 -9.14 15.55
CA SER A 197 -5.65 -8.02 15.26
C SER A 197 -5.70 -7.77 13.76
N HIS A 198 -6.89 -7.46 13.26
CA HIS A 198 -7.07 -7.02 11.88
C HIS A 198 -7.35 -5.52 11.85
N VAL A 199 -6.57 -4.78 11.06
CA VAL A 199 -6.74 -3.37 10.82
C VAL A 199 -7.27 -3.19 9.40
N PRO A 200 -8.43 -2.53 9.20
CA PRO A 200 -8.97 -2.33 7.87
C PRO A 200 -8.12 -1.34 7.05
N ALA A 201 -8.29 -1.37 5.73
CA ALA A 201 -7.96 -0.22 4.91
C ALA A 201 -8.98 0.89 5.15
N TYR A 202 -8.62 2.13 4.84
CA TYR A 202 -9.49 3.29 4.98
C TYR A 202 -9.73 3.94 3.62
N TYR A 203 -10.98 4.38 3.39
CA TYR A 203 -11.40 5.01 2.15
C TYR A 203 -10.53 6.22 1.83
N SER A 204 -10.08 6.29 0.59
CA SER A 204 -9.44 7.47 0.00
C SER A 204 -10.00 7.65 -1.39
N ARG A 205 -10.52 8.84 -1.69
CA ARG A 205 -11.13 9.15 -2.99
C ARG A 205 -10.12 9.06 -4.13
N LYS A 206 -8.87 9.44 -3.86
CA LYS A 206 -7.73 9.25 -4.76
C LYS A 206 -6.72 8.30 -4.13
N VAL A 207 -6.09 7.45 -4.93
CA VAL A 207 -5.14 6.42 -4.48
C VAL A 207 -3.78 6.63 -5.15
N PHE A 208 -2.95 7.47 -4.55
CA PHE A 208 -1.53 7.55 -4.90
C PHE A 208 -0.73 6.45 -4.17
N LYS A 209 -0.45 5.35 -4.86
CA LYS A 209 0.13 4.14 -4.26
C LYS A 209 1.63 4.21 -3.94
N ILE A 210 2.39 5.05 -4.64
CA ILE A 210 3.84 5.16 -4.48
C ILE A 210 4.16 5.62 -3.06
N GLY A 211 4.92 4.80 -2.33
CA GLY A 211 5.37 5.12 -0.98
C GLY A 211 4.39 4.87 0.16
N THR A 212 3.20 4.31 -0.10
CA THR A 212 2.22 4.06 0.98
C THR A 212 2.73 3.08 2.04
N GLY A 213 3.59 2.12 1.63
CA GLY A 213 4.25 1.22 2.57
C GLY A 213 5.19 1.96 3.53
N ASP A 214 5.91 2.97 3.04
CA ASP A 214 6.86 3.74 3.86
C ASP A 214 6.13 4.64 4.83
N ILE A 215 5.00 5.24 4.41
CA ILE A 215 4.10 6.00 5.31
C ILE A 215 3.60 5.10 6.43
N PHE A 216 3.14 3.88 6.09
CA PHE A 216 2.69 2.92 7.10
C PHE A 216 3.81 2.63 8.10
N SER A 217 4.99 2.24 7.63
CA SER A 217 6.13 1.87 8.47
C SER A 217 6.63 3.04 9.31
N ALA A 218 6.65 4.26 8.76
CA ALA A 218 7.01 5.49 9.46
C ALA A 218 6.08 5.82 10.62
N VAL A 219 4.77 5.88 10.34
CA VAL A 219 3.77 6.21 11.36
C VAL A 219 3.68 5.10 12.41
N PHE A 220 3.74 3.83 11.97
CA PHE A 220 3.78 2.69 12.88
C PHE A 220 5.00 2.78 13.82
N ALA A 221 6.19 3.09 13.31
CA ALA A 221 7.39 3.23 14.12
C ALA A 221 7.28 4.34 15.17
N VAL A 222 6.73 5.51 14.82
CA VAL A 222 6.50 6.57 15.81
C VAL A 222 5.60 6.07 16.93
N TYR A 223 4.46 5.47 16.60
CA TYR A 223 3.49 5.08 17.62
C TYR A 223 3.90 3.86 18.43
N TRP A 224 4.47 2.83 17.80
CA TRP A 224 4.85 1.58 18.46
C TRP A 224 6.24 1.63 19.09
N ALA A 225 7.26 2.08 18.36
CA ALA A 225 8.64 2.09 18.87
C ALA A 225 8.90 3.29 19.78
N GLU A 226 8.60 4.51 19.33
CA GLU A 226 8.91 5.72 20.09
C GLU A 226 7.89 6.00 21.21
N ARG A 227 6.59 5.92 20.92
CA ARG A 227 5.51 6.24 21.89
C ARG A 227 4.98 5.03 22.67
N LYS A 228 5.52 3.84 22.41
CA LYS A 228 5.21 2.59 23.11
C LYS A 228 3.72 2.22 23.15
N LEU A 229 2.95 2.58 22.11
CA LEU A 229 1.55 2.17 21.98
C LEU A 229 1.43 0.67 21.63
N PRO A 230 0.29 0.02 21.96
CA PRO A 230 -0.01 -1.32 21.49
C PRO A 230 0.05 -1.41 19.96
N ALA A 231 0.60 -2.51 19.44
CA ALA A 231 0.86 -2.70 18.02
C ALA A 231 -0.40 -2.52 17.15
N ALA A 232 -1.55 -3.06 17.59
CA ALA A 232 -2.81 -2.91 16.86
C ALA A 232 -3.25 -1.44 16.74
N LYS A 233 -3.07 -0.62 17.80
CA LYS A 233 -3.41 0.81 17.78
C LYS A 233 -2.44 1.60 16.90
N ALA A 234 -1.15 1.29 16.97
CA ALA A 234 -0.14 1.91 16.10
C ALA A 234 -0.42 1.61 14.62
N ALA A 235 -0.80 0.36 14.29
CA ALA A 235 -1.16 -0.05 12.94
C ALA A 235 -2.47 0.59 12.44
N ASP A 236 -3.47 0.78 13.31
CA ASP A 236 -4.70 1.53 12.99
C ASP A 236 -4.40 2.97 12.57
N LEU A 237 -3.60 3.68 13.38
CA LEU A 237 -3.15 5.03 13.08
C LEU A 237 -2.34 5.09 11.78
N ALA A 238 -1.43 4.13 11.57
CA ALA A 238 -0.67 4.01 10.34
C ALA A 238 -1.57 3.80 9.11
N SER A 239 -2.58 2.93 9.19
CA SER A 239 -3.53 2.68 8.10
C SER A 239 -4.37 3.91 7.74
N ARG A 240 -4.81 4.67 8.75
CA ARG A 240 -5.51 5.95 8.56
C ARG A 240 -4.61 7.00 7.91
N SER A 241 -3.35 7.09 8.33
CA SER A 241 -2.36 7.99 7.73
C SER A 241 -2.08 7.65 6.27
N VAL A 242 -2.01 6.35 5.93
CA VAL A 242 -1.88 5.90 4.54
C VAL A 242 -3.05 6.39 3.69
N SER A 243 -4.29 6.28 4.18
CA SER A 243 -5.47 6.78 3.47
C SER A 243 -5.41 8.29 3.21
N LEU A 244 -5.00 9.08 4.22
CA LEU A 244 -4.81 10.53 4.05
C LEU A 244 -3.71 10.87 3.04
N TYR A 245 -2.58 10.16 3.10
CA TYR A 245 -1.49 10.32 2.14
C TYR A 245 -1.91 9.92 0.72
N CYS A 246 -2.60 8.79 0.53
CA CYS A 246 -3.12 8.35 -0.76
C CYS A 246 -3.94 9.45 -1.45
N GLU A 247 -4.79 10.13 -0.67
CA GLU A 247 -5.75 11.11 -1.17
C GLU A 247 -5.12 12.47 -1.45
N THR A 248 -4.19 12.90 -0.61
CA THR A 248 -3.70 14.30 -0.61
C THR A 248 -2.22 14.43 -0.98
N ARG A 249 -1.44 13.35 -0.87
CA ARG A 249 0.04 13.33 -0.89
C ARG A 249 0.67 14.23 0.18
N ALA A 250 -0.11 14.64 1.18
CA ALA A 250 0.37 15.43 2.31
C ALA A 250 1.00 14.53 3.39
N PHE A 251 1.88 15.14 4.19
CA PHE A 251 2.61 14.48 5.29
C PHE A 251 2.14 14.97 6.67
N VAL A 252 0.94 15.55 6.73
CA VAL A 252 0.32 16.07 7.95
C VAL A 252 -0.73 15.05 8.39
N PHE A 253 -0.58 14.51 9.60
CA PHE A 253 -1.41 13.41 10.11
C PHE A 253 -2.07 13.81 11.43
N ASP A 254 -2.88 14.88 11.40
CA ASP A 254 -3.53 15.38 12.60
C ASP A 254 -4.65 14.43 13.09
N PRO A 255 -4.89 14.35 14.42
CA PRO A 255 -5.86 13.40 14.97
C PRO A 255 -7.29 13.57 14.46
N LEU A 256 -7.72 14.79 14.13
CA LEU A 256 -9.08 15.05 13.65
C LEU A 256 -9.27 14.42 12.27
N SER A 257 -8.35 14.70 11.34
CA SER A 257 -8.35 14.11 9.99
C SER A 257 -8.27 12.58 10.03
N LEU A 258 -7.43 12.01 10.91
CA LEU A 258 -7.34 10.55 11.06
C LEU A 258 -8.64 9.94 11.59
N SER A 259 -9.29 10.59 12.56
CA SER A 259 -10.54 10.09 13.16
C SER A 259 -11.72 10.04 12.19
N GLN A 260 -11.73 10.92 11.18
CA GLN A 260 -12.77 11.00 10.16
C GLN A 260 -12.64 9.93 9.06
N ARG A 261 -11.50 9.23 8.99
CA ARG A 261 -11.28 8.17 8.00
C ARG A 261 -12.24 7.01 8.22
N GLN A 262 -12.93 6.61 7.16
CA GLN A 262 -13.91 5.53 7.16
C GLN A 262 -13.28 4.22 6.70
N PRO A 263 -13.48 3.11 7.42
CA PRO A 263 -12.94 1.81 7.01
C PRO A 263 -13.65 1.29 5.76
N VAL A 264 -12.91 0.64 4.88
CA VAL A 264 -13.41 -0.02 3.66
C VAL A 264 -13.15 -1.51 3.71
N VAL A 265 -13.89 -2.26 2.89
CA VAL A 265 -13.81 -3.72 2.83
C VAL A 265 -13.42 -4.15 1.43
N ALA A 266 -12.23 -4.71 1.26
CA ALA A 266 -11.88 -5.56 0.12
C ALA A 266 -11.96 -7.02 0.52
N LYS A 267 -12.22 -7.90 -0.45
CA LYS A 267 -12.24 -9.34 -0.22
C LYS A 267 -11.50 -10.08 -1.34
N VAL A 268 -10.49 -10.86 -0.96
CA VAL A 268 -9.80 -11.77 -1.88
C VAL A 268 -10.82 -12.75 -2.48
N GLY A 269 -10.75 -12.93 -3.80
CA GLY A 269 -11.69 -13.73 -4.59
C GLY A 269 -12.99 -13.00 -4.96
N ALA A 270 -13.14 -11.71 -4.64
CA ALA A 270 -14.29 -10.94 -5.13
C ALA A 270 -14.20 -10.80 -6.66
N ARG A 271 -15.35 -10.89 -7.31
CA ARG A 271 -15.45 -10.95 -8.78
C ARG A 271 -15.69 -9.58 -9.38
N ILE A 272 -14.87 -9.16 -10.33
CA ILE A 272 -15.00 -7.85 -10.98
C ILE A 272 -15.08 -8.03 -12.48
N SER A 273 -16.18 -7.57 -13.08
CA SER A 273 -16.32 -7.49 -14.53
C SER A 273 -15.65 -6.22 -15.02
N ILE A 274 -14.83 -6.30 -16.07
CA ILE A 274 -14.29 -5.10 -16.73
C ILE A 274 -15.00 -4.91 -18.07
N GLU A 275 -15.49 -3.70 -18.32
CA GLU A 275 -16.08 -3.26 -19.57
C GLU A 275 -15.27 -2.09 -20.14
N GLY A 276 -14.91 -2.12 -21.42
CA GLY A 276 -14.17 -1.06 -22.09
C GLY A 276 -14.12 -1.28 -23.60
N GLY A 277 -13.53 -0.32 -24.33
CA GLY A 277 -13.31 -0.47 -25.77
C GLY A 277 -12.25 -1.54 -26.09
N THR A 278 -12.36 -2.19 -27.25
CA THR A 278 -11.44 -3.25 -27.69
C THR A 278 -10.89 -3.03 -29.10
N GLU A 279 -11.24 -1.90 -29.72
CA GLU A 279 -10.98 -1.63 -31.16
C GLU A 279 -9.54 -1.18 -31.44
N SER A 280 -8.80 -0.74 -30.43
CA SER A 280 -7.40 -0.31 -30.55
C SER A 280 -6.48 -1.00 -29.56
N ILE A 281 -5.19 -1.05 -29.91
CA ILE A 281 -4.13 -1.58 -29.03
C ILE A 281 -4.07 -0.82 -27.70
N GLY A 282 -4.25 0.50 -27.71
CA GLY A 282 -4.26 1.31 -26.48
C GLY A 282 -5.35 0.87 -25.51
N GLN A 283 -6.59 0.77 -26.00
CA GLN A 283 -7.72 0.30 -25.18
C GLN A 283 -7.50 -1.14 -24.68
N ARG A 284 -6.97 -2.03 -25.53
CA ARG A 284 -6.64 -3.41 -25.16
C ARG A 284 -5.60 -3.46 -24.03
N TYR A 285 -4.54 -2.65 -24.10
CA TYR A 285 -3.51 -2.58 -23.07
C TYR A 285 -4.08 -2.05 -21.75
N THR A 286 -4.89 -0.99 -21.78
CA THR A 286 -5.53 -0.45 -20.56
C THR A 286 -6.42 -1.49 -19.87
N LEU A 287 -7.19 -2.27 -20.64
CA LEU A 287 -8.00 -3.37 -20.12
C LEU A 287 -7.17 -4.47 -19.46
N GLU A 288 -6.09 -4.90 -20.09
CA GLU A 288 -5.21 -5.95 -19.54
C GLU A 288 -4.41 -5.45 -18.32
N GLU A 289 -3.98 -4.20 -18.33
CA GLU A 289 -3.33 -3.58 -17.16
C GLU A 289 -4.30 -3.48 -15.98
N ALA A 290 -5.57 -3.09 -16.23
CA ALA A 290 -6.59 -3.05 -15.18
C ALA A 290 -6.89 -4.45 -14.63
N ARG A 291 -6.96 -5.46 -15.52
CA ARG A 291 -7.12 -6.86 -15.13
C ARG A 291 -5.95 -7.32 -14.25
N PHE A 292 -4.72 -7.09 -14.70
CA PHE A 292 -3.51 -7.45 -13.97
C PHE A 292 -3.48 -6.78 -12.58
N ALA A 293 -3.72 -5.48 -12.51
CA ALA A 293 -3.71 -4.72 -11.26
C ALA A 293 -4.80 -5.20 -10.27
N LEU A 294 -6.01 -5.51 -10.74
CA LEU A 294 -7.07 -6.08 -9.89
C LEU A 294 -6.73 -7.49 -9.41
N GLN A 295 -6.11 -8.31 -10.25
CA GLN A 295 -5.65 -9.65 -9.88
C GLN A 295 -4.54 -9.61 -8.82
N GLU A 296 -3.62 -8.65 -8.91
CA GLU A 296 -2.59 -8.41 -7.87
C GLU A 296 -3.21 -7.97 -6.52
N LEU A 297 -4.40 -7.34 -6.54
CA LEU A 297 -5.20 -7.10 -5.33
C LEU A 297 -5.99 -8.32 -4.84
N GLY A 298 -5.87 -9.46 -5.53
CA GLY A 298 -6.52 -10.72 -5.20
C GLY A 298 -7.95 -10.85 -5.72
N MET A 299 -8.37 -10.06 -6.71
CA MET A 299 -9.70 -10.13 -7.30
C MET A 299 -9.76 -11.18 -8.44
N GLU A 300 -10.93 -11.79 -8.62
CA GLU A 300 -11.24 -12.60 -9.81
C GLU A 300 -11.78 -11.68 -10.91
N VAL A 301 -11.14 -11.62 -12.08
CA VAL A 301 -11.47 -10.64 -13.12
C VAL A 301 -11.85 -11.32 -14.42
N MET A 302 -12.94 -10.87 -15.04
CA MET A 302 -13.39 -11.30 -16.36
C MET A 302 -13.67 -10.09 -17.25
N HIS A 303 -13.38 -10.22 -18.55
CA HIS A 303 -13.88 -9.31 -19.57
C HIS A 303 -14.91 -10.01 -20.48
N PRO A 304 -16.21 -9.67 -20.39
CA PRO A 304 -17.27 -10.43 -21.05
C PRO A 304 -17.14 -10.59 -22.56
N GLU A 305 -16.61 -9.59 -23.25
CA GLU A 305 -16.50 -9.61 -24.72
C GLU A 305 -15.44 -10.60 -25.23
N MET A 306 -14.41 -10.88 -24.43
CA MET A 306 -13.27 -11.68 -24.87
C MET A 306 -13.35 -13.14 -24.42
N GLU A 307 -14.18 -13.42 -23.42
CA GLU A 307 -14.21 -14.71 -22.73
C GLU A 307 -15.52 -15.50 -22.94
N GLN A 308 -16.24 -15.25 -24.05
CA GLN A 308 -17.50 -15.93 -24.43
C GLN A 308 -18.35 -16.34 -23.21
N SER A 309 -19.06 -15.37 -22.63
CA SER A 309 -19.93 -15.48 -21.45
C SER A 309 -20.19 -16.91 -20.93
N VAL A 310 -19.53 -17.29 -19.83
CA VAL A 310 -20.01 -18.39 -19.01
C VAL A 310 -21.31 -17.90 -18.36
N GLU A 311 -22.47 -18.37 -18.80
CA GLU A 311 -23.81 -17.91 -18.36
C GLU A 311 -24.01 -17.88 -16.83
N SER A 312 -23.13 -18.54 -16.07
CA SER A 312 -23.14 -18.62 -14.60
C SER A 312 -22.22 -17.63 -13.87
N TRP A 313 -21.37 -16.85 -14.54
CA TRP A 313 -20.44 -15.95 -13.83
C TRP A 313 -21.14 -14.67 -13.38
N ARG A 314 -21.01 -14.35 -12.08
CA ARG A 314 -21.67 -13.22 -11.43
C ARG A 314 -20.62 -12.33 -10.79
N ALA A 315 -20.51 -11.10 -11.28
CA ALA A 315 -19.61 -10.09 -10.74
C ALA A 315 -20.15 -9.44 -9.45
N ASP A 316 -19.30 -9.21 -8.46
CA ASP A 316 -19.63 -8.43 -7.27
C ASP A 316 -19.59 -6.92 -7.53
N ALA A 317 -18.79 -6.48 -8.50
CA ALA A 317 -18.75 -5.11 -9.02
C ALA A 317 -18.40 -5.08 -10.52
N THR A 318 -18.65 -3.94 -11.18
CA THR A 318 -18.21 -3.69 -12.56
C THR A 318 -17.27 -2.48 -12.59
N LEU A 319 -16.10 -2.64 -13.22
CA LEU A 319 -15.22 -1.54 -13.59
C LEU A 319 -15.47 -1.19 -15.06
N VAL A 320 -15.82 0.06 -15.32
CA VAL A 320 -16.04 0.58 -16.68
C VAL A 320 -14.87 1.49 -17.03
N ILE A 321 -14.12 1.14 -18.06
CA ILE A 321 -13.11 2.01 -18.68
C ILE A 321 -13.79 2.75 -19.82
N ASP A 322 -14.13 4.01 -19.56
CA ASP A 322 -14.90 4.84 -20.49
C ASP A 322 -14.00 5.42 -21.59
N ASP A 323 -13.58 4.55 -22.51
CA ASP A 323 -12.84 4.91 -23.72
C ASP A 323 -13.33 4.07 -24.91
N GLY A 324 -14.33 4.59 -25.62
CA GLY A 324 -14.89 3.93 -26.81
C GLY A 324 -15.71 2.67 -26.50
N LEU A 325 -16.61 2.74 -25.52
CA LEU A 325 -17.51 1.64 -25.17
C LEU A 325 -18.41 1.23 -26.35
N THR A 326 -18.49 -0.07 -26.62
CA THR A 326 -19.41 -0.61 -27.63
C THR A 326 -20.86 -0.55 -27.17
N PRO A 327 -21.86 -0.50 -28.06
CA PRO A 327 -23.27 -0.58 -27.68
C PRO A 327 -23.60 -1.83 -26.84
N GLN A 328 -22.92 -2.95 -27.09
CA GLN A 328 -23.10 -4.18 -26.32
C GLN A 328 -22.53 -4.07 -24.90
N ALA A 329 -21.38 -3.43 -24.73
CA ALA A 329 -20.83 -3.13 -23.41
C ALA A 329 -21.81 -2.25 -22.61
N LEU A 330 -22.37 -1.20 -23.22
CA LEU A 330 -23.36 -0.34 -22.58
C LEU A 330 -24.61 -1.10 -22.10
N ILE A 331 -25.13 -2.03 -22.90
CA ILE A 331 -26.26 -2.89 -22.51
C ILE A 331 -25.90 -3.75 -21.29
N ARG A 332 -24.69 -4.32 -21.25
CA ARG A 332 -24.22 -5.12 -20.09
C ARG A 332 -24.09 -4.25 -18.83
N VAL A 333 -23.47 -3.08 -18.95
CA VAL A 333 -23.35 -2.12 -17.84
C VAL A 333 -24.73 -1.72 -17.31
N GLN A 334 -25.68 -1.37 -18.18
CA GLN A 334 -27.05 -1.03 -17.80
C GLN A 334 -27.78 -2.20 -17.11
N LYS A 335 -27.53 -3.43 -17.54
CA LYS A 335 -28.08 -4.63 -16.89
C LYS A 335 -27.55 -4.79 -15.47
N GLU A 336 -26.23 -4.62 -15.26
CA GLU A 336 -25.64 -4.69 -13.92
C GLU A 336 -26.12 -3.56 -13.02
N GLN A 337 -26.31 -2.36 -13.57
CA GLN A 337 -26.93 -1.23 -12.88
C GLN A 337 -28.36 -1.54 -12.43
N ALA A 338 -29.18 -2.12 -13.31
CA ALA A 338 -30.55 -2.52 -12.99
C ALA A 338 -30.63 -3.62 -11.91
N LEU A 339 -29.57 -4.45 -11.80
CA LEU A 339 -29.42 -5.44 -10.73
C LEU A 339 -28.87 -4.84 -9.42
N GLY A 340 -28.64 -3.53 -9.35
CA GLY A 340 -28.12 -2.83 -8.19
C GLY A 340 -26.67 -3.21 -7.85
N ARG A 341 -25.89 -3.66 -8.84
CA ARG A 341 -24.46 -3.96 -8.63
C ARG A 341 -23.65 -2.66 -8.72
N PRO A 342 -22.64 -2.48 -7.87
CA PRO A 342 -21.83 -1.28 -7.89
C PRO A 342 -21.04 -1.19 -9.20
N ILE A 343 -21.03 0.00 -9.78
CA ILE A 343 -20.31 0.34 -11.01
C ILE A 343 -19.32 1.44 -10.69
N VAL A 344 -18.04 1.17 -10.93
CA VAL A 344 -16.96 2.15 -10.84
C VAL A 344 -16.53 2.53 -12.26
N VAL A 345 -16.37 3.83 -12.52
CA VAL A 345 -16.03 4.33 -13.86
C VAL A 345 -14.66 5.01 -13.83
N LEU A 346 -13.74 4.53 -14.67
CA LEU A 346 -12.54 5.24 -15.05
C LEU A 346 -12.86 6.13 -16.26
N HIS A 347 -12.84 7.43 -16.04
CA HIS A 347 -13.18 8.47 -17.02
C HIS A 347 -11.99 9.42 -17.21
N GLU A 348 -10.97 8.96 -17.94
CA GLU A 348 -9.76 9.74 -18.22
C GLU A 348 -9.97 10.77 -19.36
N ARG A 349 -10.96 10.53 -20.23
CA ARG A 349 -11.21 11.37 -21.41
C ARG A 349 -12.46 12.21 -21.22
N SER A 350 -12.28 13.52 -21.10
CA SER A 350 -13.37 14.49 -20.91
C SER A 350 -14.37 14.60 -22.07
N ASN A 351 -14.11 13.93 -23.20
CA ASN A 351 -14.95 13.96 -24.40
C ASN A 351 -15.85 12.72 -24.56
N THR A 352 -15.81 11.74 -23.65
CA THR A 352 -16.75 10.62 -23.69
C THR A 352 -18.09 11.03 -23.07
N THR A 353 -19.18 10.86 -23.82
CA THR A 353 -20.52 11.30 -23.45
C THR A 353 -21.32 10.23 -22.69
N THR A 354 -20.64 9.25 -22.08
CA THR A 354 -21.30 8.12 -21.43
C THR A 354 -22.00 8.58 -20.15
N SER A 355 -23.29 8.91 -20.29
CA SER A 355 -24.16 9.24 -19.16
C SER A 355 -24.70 7.95 -18.54
N LEU A 356 -24.11 7.53 -17.42
CA LEU A 356 -24.63 6.44 -16.60
C LEU A 356 -25.51 7.03 -15.49
N ALA A 357 -26.77 6.59 -15.40
CA ALA A 357 -27.77 7.20 -14.52
C ALA A 357 -27.51 6.97 -13.01
N THR A 358 -26.66 6.00 -12.65
CA THR A 358 -26.31 5.67 -11.27
C THR A 358 -24.93 5.03 -11.27
N VAL A 359 -23.92 5.81 -10.92
CA VAL A 359 -22.53 5.36 -10.78
C VAL A 359 -22.24 5.28 -9.28
N PHE A 360 -21.56 4.21 -8.83
CA PHE A 360 -21.12 4.10 -7.45
C PHE A 360 -20.02 5.14 -7.19
N GLU A 361 -18.98 5.14 -8.02
CA GLU A 361 -17.90 6.13 -8.01
C GLU A 361 -17.34 6.35 -9.42
N ALA A 362 -16.94 7.57 -9.73
CA ALA A 362 -16.25 7.92 -10.99
C ALA A 362 -14.94 8.65 -10.68
N THR A 363 -13.88 8.32 -11.42
CA THR A 363 -12.55 8.90 -11.23
C THR A 363 -11.82 9.02 -12.57
N ASP A 364 -10.92 10.00 -12.65
CA ASP A 364 -10.00 10.25 -13.76
C ASP A 364 -8.61 9.61 -13.54
N ASP A 365 -8.44 8.85 -12.46
CA ASP A 365 -7.18 8.26 -12.05
C ASP A 365 -7.26 6.73 -12.05
N PHE A 366 -6.41 6.10 -12.87
CA PHE A 366 -6.38 4.65 -13.05
C PHE A 366 -6.22 3.90 -11.73
N ALA A 367 -5.23 4.24 -10.91
CA ALA A 367 -4.97 3.54 -9.65
C ALA A 367 -6.17 3.63 -8.68
N SER A 368 -6.82 4.79 -8.62
CA SER A 368 -8.04 4.99 -7.85
C SER A 368 -9.17 4.09 -8.34
N ALA A 369 -9.40 3.98 -9.65
CA ALA A 369 -10.46 3.14 -10.21
C ALA A 369 -10.29 1.67 -9.83
N ILE A 370 -9.06 1.16 -9.87
CA ILE A 370 -8.72 -0.22 -9.48
C ILE A 370 -9.08 -0.47 -8.00
N TYR A 371 -8.65 0.41 -7.09
CA TYR A 371 -8.92 0.26 -5.66
C TYR A 371 -10.41 0.45 -5.31
N LEU A 372 -11.08 1.44 -5.91
CA LEU A 372 -12.51 1.68 -5.72
C LEU A 372 -13.33 0.48 -6.19
N ALA A 373 -12.98 -0.15 -7.31
CA ALA A 373 -13.66 -1.36 -7.79
C ALA A 373 -13.48 -2.54 -6.82
N ALA A 374 -12.27 -2.73 -6.28
CA ALA A 374 -11.98 -3.77 -5.29
C ALA A 374 -12.77 -3.57 -3.97
N TRP A 375 -12.88 -2.32 -3.50
CA TRP A 375 -13.66 -1.99 -2.30
C TRP A 375 -15.16 -2.14 -2.54
N ALA A 376 -15.66 -1.66 -3.67
CA ALA A 376 -17.08 -1.80 -4.02
C ALA A 376 -17.51 -3.27 -4.09
N ALA A 377 -16.67 -4.14 -4.67
CA ALA A 377 -16.90 -5.58 -4.72
C ALA A 377 -16.92 -6.21 -3.32
N GLY A 378 -15.95 -5.85 -2.46
CA GLY A 378 -15.88 -6.38 -1.09
C GLY A 378 -17.05 -5.93 -0.21
N GLU A 379 -17.47 -4.67 -0.30
CA GLU A 379 -18.64 -4.13 0.40
C GLU A 379 -19.92 -4.86 -0.01
N ARG A 380 -20.13 -5.10 -1.30
CA ARG A 380 -21.27 -5.86 -1.82
C ARG A 380 -21.37 -7.24 -1.19
N ILE A 381 -20.26 -7.95 -1.09
CA ILE A 381 -20.19 -9.29 -0.47
C ILE A 381 -20.47 -9.20 1.04
N ALA A 382 -19.91 -8.21 1.73
CA ALA A 382 -20.15 -8.00 3.15
C ALA A 382 -21.62 -7.72 3.45
N HIS A 383 -22.30 -6.93 2.60
CA HIS A 383 -23.74 -6.69 2.68
C HIS A 383 -24.54 -7.99 2.48
N ASN A 384 -24.27 -8.77 1.43
CA ASN A 384 -24.98 -10.05 1.19
C ASN A 384 -24.87 -11.03 2.37
N ASN A 385 -23.70 -11.12 3.00
CA ASN A 385 -23.49 -12.02 4.13
C ASN A 385 -24.22 -11.60 5.40
N LYS A 386 -24.58 -10.32 5.56
CA LYS A 386 -25.41 -9.85 6.67
C LYS A 386 -26.87 -10.32 6.53
N TRP A 387 -27.38 -10.49 5.31
CA TRP A 387 -28.75 -10.94 5.03
C TRP A 387 -28.89 -12.47 4.94
N ASN A 388 -27.80 -13.21 4.79
CA ASN A 388 -27.78 -14.67 4.69
C ASN A 388 -27.47 -15.40 6.01
N ARG A 389 -27.52 -14.73 7.18
CA ARG A 389 -27.48 -15.43 8.48
C ARG A 389 -28.87 -16.01 8.80
N PRO A 390 -29.02 -17.34 8.93
CA PRO A 390 -30.27 -17.89 9.45
C PRO A 390 -30.31 -17.68 10.97
N GLY A 391 -31.25 -16.85 11.43
CA GLY A 391 -31.70 -16.80 12.82
C GLY A 391 -31.00 -15.79 13.74
N ASP A 392 -31.21 -14.49 13.51
CA ASP A 392 -31.22 -13.55 14.64
C ASP A 392 -32.57 -13.67 15.35
N VAL A 393 -32.55 -14.43 16.44
CA VAL A 393 -33.64 -14.53 17.42
C VAL A 393 -33.87 -13.13 18.00
N GLN A 394 -35.02 -12.53 17.69
CA GLN A 394 -35.53 -11.36 18.39
C GLN A 394 -35.77 -11.74 19.85
N TRP A 395 -34.91 -11.26 20.75
CA TRP A 395 -35.26 -11.15 22.17
C TRP A 395 -36.18 -9.94 22.33
N ASN A 396 -37.49 -10.18 22.25
CA ASN A 396 -38.48 -9.23 22.76
C ASN A 396 -38.39 -9.23 24.28
N VAL A 397 -37.89 -8.12 24.84
CA VAL A 397 -38.10 -7.77 26.24
C VAL A 397 -39.22 -6.74 26.28
N THR A 398 -40.43 -7.20 26.56
CA THR A 398 -41.50 -6.34 27.11
C THR A 398 -41.61 -6.66 28.60
N SER A 399 -41.40 -5.62 29.42
CA SER A 399 -41.84 -5.39 30.81
C SER A 399 -41.88 -6.56 31.79
#